data_AF-A0A430AVU3-F1
#
_entry.id   AF-A0A430AVU3-F1
#
_cell.length_a   1.000
_cell.length_b   1.000
_cell.length_c   1.000
_cell.angle_alpha   90.00
_cell.angle_beta   90.00
_cell.angle_gamma   90.00
#
_symmetry.space_group_name_H-M   'P 1'
#
loop_
_entity.id
_entity.type
_entity.pdbx_description
1 polymer ?
#
loop_
_entity_poly.entity_id
_entity_poly.type
_entity_poly.pdbx_seq_one_letter_code
_entity_poly.pdbx_strand_id
1 'polypeptide(L)'
;MTRKRIDKDTEITVMSTVRNGSFHYSNKTGTVVIDLQENGDDDFIDFASLKQMSSRSKSILGDFELLITGVEDDDLTIEDVVRELRLDDGYKELASITGSKDMLIEQENVEKFLVECESEDLEKIMNSKKSKIGKFLIREAVYLHKEGILNDFNKMNIVAEAAGIKSDDVSSFWADVASSK
;
A
#
# COMPACT_ATOMS: atom_id res chain seq x y z
N MET A 1 4.02 5.42 25.99
CA MET A 1 4.18 6.59 25.10
C MET A 1 2.86 7.34 25.05
N THR A 2 2.90 8.65 25.28
CA THR A 2 1.72 9.52 25.25
C THR A 2 1.34 9.82 23.81
N ARG A 3 0.05 9.74 23.47
CA ARG A 3 -0.47 10.05 22.13
C ARG A 3 -0.30 11.56 21.89
N LYS A 4 0.55 11.95 20.95
CA LYS A 4 0.66 13.36 20.53
C LYS A 4 -0.63 13.78 19.86
N ARG A 5 -1.07 15.00 20.13
CA ARG A 5 -2.25 15.57 19.48
C ARG A 5 -1.78 16.17 18.16
N ILE A 6 -2.39 15.72 17.06
CA ILE A 6 -2.16 16.25 15.72
C ILE A 6 -3.26 17.27 15.44
N ASP A 7 -2.86 18.46 15.00
CA ASP A 7 -3.80 19.51 14.63
C ASP A 7 -4.51 19.16 13.31
N LYS A 8 -5.70 19.74 13.12
CA LYS A 8 -6.60 19.29 12.04
C LYS A 8 -6.13 19.71 10.66
N ASP A 9 -5.42 20.82 10.63
CA ASP A 9 -4.87 21.54 9.49
C ASP A 9 -3.41 21.17 9.22
N THR A 10 -2.80 20.28 10.02
CA THR A 10 -1.48 19.72 9.70
C THR A 10 -1.53 19.10 8.31
N GLU A 11 -0.65 19.56 7.42
CA GLU A 11 -0.52 19.06 6.06
C GLU A 11 0.28 17.76 6.07
N ILE A 12 -0.26 16.74 5.41
CA ILE A 12 0.32 15.41 5.30
C ILE A 12 0.55 15.13 3.81
N THR A 13 1.79 14.79 3.45
CA THR A 13 2.11 14.38 2.08
C THR A 13 1.67 12.93 1.90
N VAL A 14 0.89 12.68 0.86
CA VAL A 14 0.47 11.33 0.48
C VAL A 14 0.80 11.06 -0.98
N MET A 15 1.09 9.80 -1.30
CA MET A 15 1.48 9.35 -2.63
C MET A 15 0.56 8.24 -3.12
N SER A 16 0.14 8.33 -4.39
CA SER A 16 -0.64 7.28 -5.07
C SER A 16 0.22 6.06 -5.36
N THR A 17 -0.24 4.89 -4.94
CA THR A 17 0.33 3.60 -5.37
C THR A 17 -0.55 2.89 -6.42
N VAL A 18 -1.55 3.58 -6.98
CA VAL A 18 -2.48 2.99 -7.96
C VAL A 18 -1.77 2.92 -9.31
N ARG A 19 -1.56 1.70 -9.83
CA ARG A 19 -0.80 1.45 -11.07
C ARG A 19 -1.59 1.58 -12.37
N ASN A 20 -2.91 1.37 -12.31
CA ASN A 20 -3.77 1.31 -13.51
C ASN A 20 -4.95 2.28 -13.35
N GLY A 21 -4.67 3.57 -13.50
CA GLY A 21 -5.64 4.65 -13.42
C GLY A 21 -5.32 5.67 -12.34
N SER A 22 -6.22 6.63 -12.17
CA SER A 22 -6.10 7.72 -11.21
C SER A 22 -6.65 7.34 -9.84
N PHE A 23 -6.04 7.86 -8.77
CA PHE A 23 -6.64 7.85 -7.44
C PHE A 23 -7.49 9.10 -7.25
N HIS A 24 -8.79 8.93 -6.99
CA HIS A 24 -9.70 10.03 -6.73
C HIS A 24 -10.47 9.82 -5.42
N TYR A 25 -10.46 10.82 -4.54
CA TYR A 25 -11.30 10.82 -3.34
C TYR A 25 -12.01 12.15 -3.15
N SER A 26 -13.32 12.06 -2.97
CA SER A 26 -14.20 13.16 -2.61
C SER A 26 -14.79 12.93 -1.22
N ASN A 27 -14.94 14.01 -0.45
CA ASN A 27 -15.59 13.95 0.85
C ASN A 27 -17.11 13.75 0.71
N LYS A 28 -17.83 13.68 1.84
CA LYS A 28 -19.29 13.48 1.86
C LYS A 28 -20.10 14.60 1.19
N THR A 29 -19.54 15.80 1.07
CA THR A 29 -20.21 16.92 0.39
C THR A 29 -19.94 16.92 -1.11
N GLY A 30 -19.19 15.92 -1.63
CA GLY A 30 -18.79 15.85 -3.03
C GLY A 30 -17.65 16.80 -3.38
N THR A 31 -16.97 17.36 -2.39
CA THR A 31 -15.78 18.18 -2.61
C THR A 31 -14.61 17.25 -2.82
N VAL A 32 -13.90 17.43 -3.94
CA VAL A 32 -12.65 16.72 -4.24
C VAL A 32 -11.64 17.09 -3.16
N VAL A 33 -11.08 16.07 -2.53
CA VAL A 33 -10.05 16.23 -1.49
C VAL A 33 -8.68 15.94 -2.07
N ILE A 34 -8.59 14.95 -2.97
CA ILE A 34 -7.34 14.57 -3.62
C ILE A 34 -7.65 13.90 -4.96
N ASP A 35 -6.83 14.19 -5.96
CA ASP A 35 -6.95 13.69 -7.33
C ASP A 35 -5.55 13.50 -7.93
N LEU A 36 -5.06 12.26 -7.93
CA LEU A 36 -3.73 11.87 -8.38
C LEU A 36 -3.88 11.09 -9.69
N GLN A 37 -3.22 11.51 -10.76
CA GLN A 37 -3.47 10.98 -12.09
C GLN A 37 -2.70 9.68 -12.34
N GLU A 38 -1.49 9.60 -11.80
CA GLU A 38 -0.56 8.51 -12.04
C GLU A 38 -0.05 7.88 -10.75
N ASN A 39 0.64 6.75 -10.91
CA ASN A 39 1.37 6.12 -9.83
C ASN A 39 2.60 6.98 -9.47
N GLY A 40 2.83 7.20 -8.17
CA GLY A 40 3.93 8.01 -7.68
C GLY A 40 3.61 9.50 -7.58
N ASP A 41 2.49 9.95 -8.16
CA ASP A 41 1.97 11.30 -7.92
C ASP A 41 1.75 11.50 -6.41
N ASP A 42 2.16 12.66 -5.91
CA ASP A 42 1.97 13.09 -4.54
C ASP A 42 1.17 14.39 -4.45
N ASP A 43 0.51 14.58 -3.31
CA ASP A 43 -0.18 15.83 -2.97
C ASP A 43 -0.30 15.95 -1.44
N PHE A 44 -0.67 17.14 -0.98
CA PHE A 44 -0.93 17.44 0.42
C PHE A 44 -2.41 17.23 0.76
N ILE A 45 -2.64 16.60 1.90
CA ILE A 45 -3.98 16.47 2.50
C ILE A 45 -3.95 16.90 3.96
N ASP A 46 -4.94 17.66 4.39
CA ASP A 46 -5.07 18.01 5.79
C ASP A 46 -5.39 16.77 6.65
N PHE A 47 -4.85 16.74 7.87
CA PHE A 47 -5.02 15.60 8.76
C PHE A 47 -6.49 15.29 9.07
N ALA A 48 -7.38 16.28 9.12
CA ALA A 48 -8.81 16.04 9.35
C ALA A 48 -9.48 15.31 8.18
N SER A 49 -9.13 15.64 6.94
CA SER A 49 -9.57 14.95 5.73
C SER A 49 -9.02 13.54 5.67
N LEU A 50 -7.75 13.33 5.99
CA LEU A 50 -7.12 12.00 6.08
C LEU A 50 -7.79 11.13 7.16
N LYS A 51 -8.09 11.71 8.33
CA LYS A 51 -8.84 11.03 9.39
C LYS A 51 -10.26 10.67 8.98
N GLN A 52 -10.92 11.55 8.21
CA GLN A 52 -12.24 11.27 7.65
C GLN A 52 -12.18 10.09 6.68
N MET A 53 -11.18 10.07 5.78
CA MET A 53 -10.93 8.99 4.83
C MET A 53 -10.71 7.65 5.57
N SER A 54 -9.79 7.62 6.56
CA SER A 54 -9.53 6.44 7.41
C SER A 54 -10.81 5.91 8.08
N SER A 55 -11.69 6.80 8.54
CA SER A 55 -12.92 6.37 9.23
C SER A 55 -13.99 5.75 8.32
N ARG A 56 -14.02 6.15 7.05
CA ARG A 56 -15.12 5.83 6.10
C ARG A 56 -14.72 4.81 5.05
N SER A 57 -13.48 4.88 4.61
CA SER A 57 -12.91 4.04 3.57
C SER A 57 -11.61 3.45 4.09
N LYS A 58 -11.74 2.62 5.14
CA LYS A 58 -10.59 1.96 5.79
C LYS A 58 -9.70 1.21 4.82
N SER A 59 -10.27 0.71 3.72
CA SER A 59 -9.53 0.01 2.67
C SER A 59 -8.56 0.92 1.93
N ILE A 60 -8.85 2.21 1.73
CA ILE A 60 -7.96 3.10 0.94
C ILE A 60 -6.56 3.17 1.59
N LEU A 61 -6.52 3.52 2.88
CA LEU A 61 -5.27 3.65 3.61
C LEU A 61 -4.76 2.31 4.15
N GLY A 62 -5.66 1.35 4.41
CA GLY A 62 -5.32 0.03 4.94
C GLY A 62 -4.82 -0.95 3.89
N ASP A 63 -5.30 -0.84 2.66
CA ASP A 63 -4.83 -1.61 1.50
C ASP A 63 -3.77 -0.81 0.70
N PHE A 64 -3.27 0.29 1.27
CA PHE A 64 -2.24 1.16 0.72
C PHE A 64 -2.50 1.50 -0.74
N GLU A 65 -3.64 2.13 -1.04
CA GLU A 65 -3.87 2.82 -2.32
C GLU A 65 -3.25 4.23 -2.28
N LEU A 66 -3.15 4.79 -1.07
CA LEU A 66 -2.40 5.98 -0.72
C LEU A 66 -1.39 5.65 0.39
N LEU A 67 -0.13 6.02 0.18
CA LEU A 67 0.92 5.99 1.19
C LEU A 67 1.09 7.36 1.83
N ILE A 68 1.33 7.41 3.14
CA ILE A 68 1.74 8.62 3.85
C ILE A 68 3.26 8.68 3.77
N THR A 69 3.78 9.71 3.11
CA THR A 69 5.20 9.86 2.77
C THR A 69 5.84 11.07 3.45
N GLY A 70 5.05 11.97 4.04
CA GLY A 70 5.57 13.17 4.70
C GLY A 70 4.57 13.77 5.69
N VAL A 71 5.09 14.62 6.58
CA VAL A 71 4.33 15.38 7.57
C VAL A 71 4.96 16.76 7.66
N GLU A 72 4.21 17.81 7.33
CA GLU A 72 4.70 19.20 7.34
C GLU A 72 4.57 19.81 8.74
N ASP A 73 5.26 19.19 9.71
CA ASP A 73 5.32 19.65 11.10
C ASP A 73 6.59 19.09 11.77
N ASP A 74 7.46 19.97 12.24
CA ASP A 74 8.76 19.62 12.84
C ASP A 74 8.65 18.75 14.11
N ASP A 75 7.52 18.81 14.81
CA ASP A 75 7.28 18.08 16.06
C ASP A 75 6.58 16.74 15.83
N LEU A 76 6.16 16.44 14.60
CA LEU A 76 5.43 15.22 14.24
C LEU A 76 6.23 14.33 13.28
N THR A 77 5.82 13.07 13.22
CA THR A 77 6.43 12.04 12.37
C THR A 77 5.36 11.24 11.66
N ILE A 78 5.73 10.52 10.60
CA ILE A 78 4.82 9.56 9.95
C ILE A 78 4.29 8.55 10.97
N GLU A 79 5.14 8.07 11.90
CA GLU A 79 4.73 7.16 12.97
C GLU A 79 3.60 7.75 13.85
N ASP A 80 3.70 9.03 14.21
CA ASP A 80 2.66 9.72 15.00
C ASP A 80 1.31 9.73 14.24
N VAL A 81 1.35 10.04 12.93
CA VAL A 81 0.15 10.09 12.06
C VAL A 81 -0.47 8.70 11.88
N VAL A 82 0.30 7.69 11.47
CA VAL A 82 -0.24 6.34 11.22
C VAL A 82 -0.78 5.70 12.50
N ARG A 83 -0.17 5.98 13.66
CA ARG A 83 -0.67 5.52 14.96
C ARG A 83 -1.99 6.19 15.33
N GLU A 84 -2.12 7.49 15.09
CA GLU A 84 -3.38 8.22 15.29
C GLU A 84 -4.50 7.66 14.42
N LEU A 85 -4.19 7.26 13.18
CA LEU A 85 -5.09 6.65 12.20
C LEU A 85 -5.31 5.14 12.39
N ARG A 86 -4.57 4.49 13.31
CA ARG A 86 -4.59 3.03 13.57
C ARG A 86 -4.16 2.19 12.36
N LEU A 87 -3.14 2.67 11.65
CA LEU A 87 -2.51 2.01 10.49
C LEU A 87 -1.10 1.49 10.83
N ASP A 88 -0.63 1.70 12.06
CA ASP A 88 0.76 1.44 12.46
C ASP A 88 1.20 0.00 12.29
N ASP A 89 0.31 -0.98 12.51
CA ASP A 89 0.63 -2.39 12.29
C ASP A 89 1.07 -2.67 10.84
N GLY A 90 0.36 -2.10 9.85
CA GLY A 90 0.67 -2.31 8.45
C GLY A 90 1.91 -1.55 7.99
N TYR A 91 2.11 -0.31 8.46
CA TYR A 91 3.32 0.45 8.17
C TYR A 91 4.56 -0.19 8.78
N LYS A 92 4.46 -0.74 10.00
CA LYS A 92 5.56 -1.51 10.62
C LYS A 92 5.90 -2.76 9.84
N GLU A 93 4.89 -3.49 9.38
CA GLU A 93 5.09 -4.69 8.58
C GLU A 93 5.75 -4.35 7.23
N LEU A 94 5.27 -3.31 6.54
CA LEU A 94 5.91 -2.80 5.31
C LEU A 94 7.35 -2.38 5.56
N ALA A 95 7.59 -1.54 6.57
CA ALA A 95 8.92 -1.04 6.88
C ALA A 95 9.90 -2.18 7.19
N SER A 96 9.42 -3.25 7.84
CA SER A 96 10.23 -4.42 8.16
C SER A 96 10.68 -5.17 6.90
N ILE A 97 9.86 -5.23 5.84
CA ILE A 97 10.20 -5.98 4.62
C ILE A 97 10.96 -5.13 3.61
N THR A 98 10.74 -3.82 3.60
CA THR A 98 11.45 -2.87 2.74
C THR A 98 12.77 -2.41 3.34
N GLY A 99 13.01 -2.66 4.63
CA GLY A 99 14.16 -2.11 5.36
C GLY A 99 14.05 -0.60 5.59
N SER A 100 12.85 -0.02 5.43
CA SER A 100 12.60 1.40 5.63
C SER A 100 12.80 1.80 7.09
N LYS A 101 13.39 2.98 7.29
CA LYS A 101 13.47 3.63 8.61
C LYS A 101 12.29 4.57 8.79
N ASP A 102 11.89 4.75 10.06
CA ASP A 102 10.89 5.75 10.46
C ASP A 102 9.55 5.67 9.70
N MET A 103 9.20 4.48 9.21
CA MET A 103 8.00 4.20 8.41
C MET A 103 7.91 4.98 7.08
N LEU A 104 9.02 5.53 6.60
CA LEU A 104 9.10 6.13 5.27
C LEU A 104 9.20 5.03 4.21
N ILE A 105 8.05 4.65 3.65
CA ILE A 105 7.97 3.59 2.64
C ILE A 105 8.08 4.20 1.24
N GLU A 106 9.11 3.80 0.51
CA GLU A 106 9.24 4.10 -0.91
C GLU A 106 8.72 2.91 -1.72
N GLN A 107 7.98 3.18 -2.78
CA GLN A 107 7.36 2.13 -3.61
C GLN A 107 8.40 1.22 -4.27
N GLU A 108 9.53 1.78 -4.71
CA GLU A 108 10.65 1.01 -5.28
C GLU A 108 11.16 -0.08 -4.32
N ASN A 109 11.17 0.18 -3.01
CA ASN A 109 11.61 -0.81 -2.03
C ASN A 109 10.60 -1.97 -1.89
N VAL A 110 9.31 -1.72 -2.13
CA VAL A 110 8.28 -2.78 -2.17
C VAL A 110 8.46 -3.63 -3.43
N GLU A 111 8.67 -2.99 -4.58
CA GLU A 111 8.95 -3.70 -5.82
C GLU A 111 10.18 -4.58 -5.70
N LYS A 112 11.27 -4.00 -5.19
CA LYS A 112 12.52 -4.70 -4.92
C LYS A 112 12.33 -5.89 -4.00
N PHE A 113 11.57 -5.73 -2.91
CA PHE A 113 11.24 -6.83 -2.03
C PHE A 113 10.56 -7.98 -2.78
N LEU A 114 9.52 -7.71 -3.57
CA LEU A 114 8.80 -8.76 -4.32
C LEU A 114 9.71 -9.51 -5.29
N VAL A 115 10.59 -8.78 -5.98
CA VAL A 115 11.52 -9.33 -6.96
C VAL A 115 12.66 -10.12 -6.31
N GLU A 116 13.24 -9.62 -5.22
CA GLU A 116 14.48 -10.13 -4.64
C GLU A 116 14.28 -11.05 -3.42
N CYS A 117 13.13 -11.04 -2.75
CA CYS A 117 12.93 -11.87 -1.55
C CYS A 117 13.00 -13.37 -1.83
N GLU A 118 13.27 -14.18 -0.81
CA GLU A 118 13.12 -15.62 -0.93
C GLU A 118 11.64 -16.03 -0.96
N SER A 119 11.30 -17.08 -1.70
CA SER A 119 9.92 -17.55 -1.83
C SER A 119 9.30 -17.91 -0.46
N GLU A 120 10.09 -18.48 0.44
CA GLU A 120 9.63 -18.84 1.80
C GLU A 120 9.23 -17.62 2.63
N ASP A 121 9.91 -16.48 2.46
CA ASP A 121 9.60 -15.27 3.21
C ASP A 121 8.34 -14.59 2.67
N LEU A 122 8.16 -14.59 1.35
CA LEU A 122 6.91 -14.17 0.71
C LEU A 122 5.74 -15.06 1.18
N GLU A 123 5.92 -16.38 1.19
CA GLU A 123 4.90 -17.33 1.62
C GLU A 123 4.47 -17.11 3.08
N LYS A 124 5.43 -16.87 3.99
CA LYS A 124 5.12 -16.56 5.41
C LYS A 124 4.22 -15.34 5.55
N ILE A 125 4.48 -14.28 4.79
CA ILE A 125 3.67 -13.05 4.83
C ILE A 125 2.28 -13.32 4.25
N MET A 126 2.22 -13.93 3.07
CA MET A 126 0.97 -14.20 2.35
C MET A 126 0.04 -15.16 3.09
N ASN A 127 0.58 -16.17 3.77
CA ASN A 127 -0.20 -17.13 4.57
C ASN A 127 -0.56 -16.62 5.98
N SER A 128 -0.02 -15.48 6.40
CA SER A 128 -0.30 -14.90 7.71
C SER A 128 -1.66 -14.21 7.72
N LYS A 129 -2.64 -14.79 8.43
CA LYS A 129 -3.93 -14.14 8.72
C LYS A 129 -3.81 -12.81 9.48
N LYS A 130 -2.63 -12.53 10.04
CA LYS A 130 -2.35 -11.28 10.76
C LYS A 130 -1.77 -10.20 9.86
N SER A 131 -1.26 -10.57 8.67
CA SER A 131 -0.67 -9.61 7.74
C SER A 131 -1.69 -8.55 7.36
N LYS A 132 -1.24 -7.30 7.37
CA LYS A 132 -2.00 -6.13 6.94
C LYS A 132 -1.66 -5.73 5.51
N ILE A 133 -0.59 -6.29 4.95
CA ILE A 133 0.01 -5.83 3.70
C ILE A 133 -0.24 -6.82 2.54
N GLY A 134 -0.76 -8.01 2.82
CA GLY A 134 -0.92 -9.08 1.81
C GLY A 134 -1.68 -8.65 0.56
N LYS A 135 -2.81 -7.94 0.69
CA LYS A 135 -3.55 -7.43 -0.48
C LYS A 135 -2.75 -6.45 -1.32
N PHE A 136 -2.01 -5.55 -0.64
CA PHE A 136 -1.15 -4.58 -1.31
C PHE A 136 -0.04 -5.30 -2.08
N LEU A 137 0.64 -6.26 -1.45
CA LEU A 137 1.68 -7.07 -2.11
C LEU A 137 1.13 -7.89 -3.28
N ILE A 138 -0.08 -8.46 -3.18
CA ILE A 138 -0.74 -9.15 -4.30
C ILE A 138 -0.95 -8.19 -5.47
N ARG A 139 -1.47 -6.99 -5.20
CA ARG A 139 -1.71 -5.97 -6.24
C ARG A 139 -0.41 -5.56 -6.94
N GLU A 140 0.64 -5.25 -6.17
CA GLU A 140 1.94 -4.87 -6.74
C GLU A 140 2.58 -6.05 -7.50
N ALA A 141 2.47 -7.29 -7.01
CA ALA A 141 2.98 -8.47 -7.71
C ALA A 141 2.28 -8.72 -9.05
N VAL A 142 0.95 -8.53 -9.11
CA VAL A 142 0.19 -8.62 -10.36
C VAL A 142 0.67 -7.58 -11.37
N TYR A 143 0.90 -6.35 -10.92
CA TYR A 143 1.45 -5.30 -11.77
C TYR A 143 2.85 -5.65 -12.28
N LEU A 144 3.77 -6.03 -11.40
CA LEU A 144 5.15 -6.37 -11.77
C LEU A 144 5.22 -7.57 -12.72
N HIS A 145 4.30 -8.52 -12.60
CA HIS A 145 4.20 -9.62 -13.56
C HIS A 145 3.75 -9.12 -14.94
N LYS A 146 2.76 -8.23 -14.97
CA LYS A 146 2.25 -7.62 -16.22
C LYS A 146 3.33 -6.82 -16.95
N GLU A 147 4.20 -6.13 -16.20
CA GLU A 147 5.38 -5.43 -16.73
C GLU A 147 6.55 -6.36 -17.09
N GLY A 148 6.41 -7.67 -16.86
CA GLY A 148 7.46 -8.65 -17.14
C GLY A 148 8.66 -8.58 -16.18
N ILE A 149 8.51 -7.95 -15.02
CA ILE A 149 9.56 -7.80 -14.00
C ILE A 149 9.54 -9.00 -13.04
N LEU A 150 8.36 -9.40 -12.55
CA LEU A 150 8.20 -10.56 -11.65
C LEU A 150 7.76 -11.80 -12.44
N ASN A 151 8.67 -12.75 -12.65
CA ASN A 151 8.39 -14.00 -13.39
C ASN A 151 8.83 -15.28 -12.65
N ASP A 152 9.15 -15.17 -11.36
CA ASP A 152 9.48 -16.34 -10.55
C ASP A 152 8.22 -17.19 -10.34
N PHE A 153 8.25 -18.42 -10.85
CA PHE A 153 7.11 -19.34 -10.82
C PHE A 153 6.62 -19.64 -9.40
N ASN A 154 7.53 -19.81 -8.43
CA ASN A 154 7.14 -20.13 -7.05
C ASN A 154 6.46 -18.93 -6.40
N LYS A 155 7.03 -17.74 -6.54
CA LYS A 155 6.42 -16.50 -6.02
C LYS A 155 5.07 -16.22 -6.66
N MET A 156 4.95 -16.43 -7.96
CA MET A 156 3.69 -16.28 -8.69
C MET A 156 2.61 -17.27 -8.18
N ASN A 157 2.96 -18.51 -7.89
CA ASN A 157 2.03 -19.48 -7.29
C ASN A 157 1.59 -19.03 -5.90
N ILE A 158 2.54 -18.63 -5.04
CA ILE A 158 2.26 -18.14 -3.68
C ILE A 158 1.28 -16.95 -3.73
N VAL A 159 1.53 -15.98 -4.62
CA VAL A 159 0.66 -14.81 -4.79
C VAL A 159 -0.73 -15.20 -5.27
N ALA A 160 -0.84 -16.09 -6.26
CA ALA A 160 -2.13 -16.52 -6.78
C ALA A 160 -2.95 -17.30 -5.75
N GLU A 161 -2.34 -18.21 -5.00
CA GLU A 161 -3.01 -18.95 -3.94
C GLU A 161 -3.47 -18.02 -2.81
N ALA A 162 -2.65 -17.02 -2.45
CA ALA A 162 -3.01 -16.00 -1.47
C ALA A 162 -4.17 -15.10 -1.94
N ALA A 163 -4.29 -14.88 -3.26
CA ALA A 163 -5.43 -14.22 -3.88
C ALA A 163 -6.69 -15.12 -3.96
N GLY A 164 -6.60 -16.38 -3.52
CA GLY A 164 -7.70 -17.34 -3.51
C GLY A 164 -7.88 -18.09 -4.84
N ILE A 165 -6.90 -18.03 -5.74
CA ILE A 165 -6.90 -18.80 -6.98
C ILE A 165 -6.55 -20.25 -6.64
N LYS A 166 -7.32 -21.20 -7.20
CA LYS A 166 -7.05 -22.63 -7.01
C LYS A 166 -5.83 -23.03 -7.82
N SER A 167 -5.03 -23.98 -7.31
CA SER A 167 -3.79 -24.43 -7.96
C SER A 167 -3.98 -24.85 -9.43
N ASP A 168 -5.12 -25.46 -9.78
CA ASP A 168 -5.44 -25.85 -11.17
C ASP A 168 -5.70 -24.65 -12.11
N ASP A 169 -6.06 -23.50 -11.55
CA ASP A 169 -6.42 -22.26 -12.27
C ASP A 169 -5.27 -21.24 -12.28
N VAL A 170 -4.14 -21.50 -11.61
CA VAL A 170 -3.04 -20.51 -11.48
C VAL A 170 -2.41 -20.18 -12.84
N SER A 171 -2.22 -21.19 -13.69
CA SER A 171 -1.63 -20.98 -15.02
C SER A 171 -2.52 -20.14 -15.94
N SER A 172 -3.84 -20.38 -15.91
CA SER A 172 -4.79 -19.58 -16.69
C SER A 172 -4.93 -18.17 -16.14
N PHE A 173 -4.95 -18.01 -14.81
CA PHE A 173 -4.97 -16.70 -14.16
C PHE A 173 -3.80 -15.82 -14.63
N TRP A 174 -2.57 -16.32 -14.60
CA TRP A 174 -1.41 -15.53 -15.02
C TRP A 174 -1.37 -15.29 -16.53
N ALA A 175 -1.83 -16.23 -17.35
CA ALA A 175 -2.00 -16.01 -18.78
C ALA A 175 -3.00 -14.88 -19.07
N ASP A 176 -4.11 -14.83 -18.33
CA ASP A 176 -5.11 -13.77 -18.44
C ASP A 176 -4.54 -12.42 -18.02
N VAL A 177 -3.81 -12.36 -16.89
CA VAL A 177 -3.12 -11.14 -16.42
C VAL A 177 -2.16 -10.61 -17.48
N ALA A 178 -1.32 -11.47 -18.06
CA ALA A 178 -0.36 -11.08 -19.09
C ALA A 178 -1.02 -10.63 -20.41
N SER A 179 -2.23 -11.11 -20.70
CA SER A 179 -2.98 -10.76 -21.91
C SER A 179 -3.85 -9.51 -21.77
N SER A 180 -4.16 -9.11 -20.53
CA SER A 180 -4.97 -7.93 -20.23
C SER A 180 -4.19 -6.66 -20.56
N LYS A 181 -4.79 -5.72 -21.29
CA LYS A 181 -4.22 -4.39 -21.56
C LYS A 181 -4.69 -3.41 -20.51
#